data_AF-A0A7J9G6B2-F1
#
_entry.id   AF-A0A7J9G6B2-F1
#
_cell.length_a   1.000
_cell.length_b   1.000
_cell.length_c   1.000
_cell.angle_alpha   90.00
_cell.angle_beta   90.00
_cell.angle_gamma   90.00
#
_symmetry.space_group_name_H-M   'P 1'
#
loop_
_entity.id
_entity.type
_entity.pdbx_description
1 polymer ?
#
loop_
_entity_poly.entity_id
_entity_poly.type
_entity_poly.pdbx_seq_one_letter_code
_entity_poly.pdbx_strand_id
1 'polypeptide(L)'
;MVNFNEWLSWLLENSDKNWKRVIVVTIWAIWFSRNKFVHERKVQSLEEIVTFIRSFGLEYHSSDENLKYPQSRSMVKWSPPSQGWLKINIDAALSIWFIRW
;
A
#
# COMPACT_ATOMS: atom_id res chain seq x y z
N MET A 1 -8.30 24.06 -17.42
CA MET A 1 -8.83 22.89 -16.67
C MET A 1 -7.65 22.36 -15.87
N VAL A 2 -7.70 22.43 -14.53
CA VAL A 2 -6.60 21.95 -13.69
C VAL A 2 -6.50 20.44 -13.88
N ASN A 3 -5.34 19.92 -14.27
CA ASN A 3 -5.18 18.47 -14.43
C ASN A 3 -5.06 17.78 -13.07
N PHE A 4 -5.28 16.47 -13.01
CA PHE A 4 -5.28 15.72 -11.75
C PHE A 4 -3.99 15.89 -10.93
N ASN A 5 -2.83 15.94 -11.60
CA ASN A 5 -1.55 16.08 -10.91
C ASN A 5 -1.41 17.48 -10.30
N GLU A 6 -1.82 18.53 -11.01
CA GLU A 6 -1.82 19.90 -10.47
C GLU A 6 -2.75 20.02 -9.26
N TRP A 7 -3.95 19.44 -9.34
CA TRP A 7 -4.89 19.41 -8.21
C TRP A 7 -4.33 18.65 -7.02
N LEU A 8 -3.73 17.48 -7.25
CA LEU A 8 -3.17 16.65 -6.19
C LEU A 8 -1.96 17.31 -5.52
N SER A 9 -1.06 17.91 -6.31
CA SER A 9 0.07 18.67 -5.79
C SER A 9 -0.40 19.84 -4.94
N TRP A 10 -1.35 20.64 -5.44
CA TRP A 10 -1.93 21.74 -4.67
C TRP A 10 -2.56 21.25 -3.36
N LEU A 11 -3.35 20.17 -3.41
CA LEU A 11 -4.00 19.60 -2.23
C LEU A 11 -2.98 19.14 -1.18
N LEU A 12 -1.91 18.47 -1.62
CA LEU A 12 -0.85 18.00 -0.72
C LEU A 12 0.01 19.15 -0.20
N GLU A 13 0.28 20.19 -0.98
CA GLU A 13 1.06 21.36 -0.55
C GLU A 13 0.33 22.18 0.51
N ASN A 14 -1.00 22.31 0.38
CA ASN A 14 -1.83 23.09 1.28
C ASN A 14 -2.38 22.31 2.48
N SER A 15 -1.96 21.06 2.67
CA SER A 15 -2.36 20.21 3.80
C SER A 15 -1.25 20.10 4.86
N ASP A 16 -1.60 19.91 6.13
CA ASP A 16 -0.61 19.56 7.15
C ASP A 16 -0.17 18.08 7.05
N LYS A 17 0.84 17.69 7.84
CA LYS A 17 1.41 16.32 7.81
C LYS A 17 0.35 15.23 8.07
N ASN A 18 -0.60 15.47 8.96
CA ASN A 18 -1.64 14.49 9.28
C ASN A 18 -2.64 14.39 8.14
N TRP A 19 -3.08 15.52 7.59
CA TRP A 19 -4.00 15.55 6.46
C TRP A 19 -3.39 14.98 5.18
N LYS A 20 -2.12 15.26 4.87
CA LYS A 20 -1.41 14.61 3.74
C LYS A 20 -1.48 13.09 3.86
N ARG A 21 -1.28 12.55 5.05
CA ARG A 21 -1.40 11.10 5.30
C ARG A 21 -2.81 10.61 5.04
N VAL A 22 -3.83 11.27 5.60
CA VAL A 22 -5.23 10.91 5.38
C VAL A 22 -5.57 10.92 3.89
N ILE A 23 -5.15 11.93 3.14
CA ILE A 23 -5.37 12.05 1.69
C ILE A 23 -4.75 10.86 0.95
N VAL A 24 -3.46 10.58 1.17
CA VAL A 24 -2.75 9.49 0.48
C VAL A 24 -3.36 8.13 0.80
N VAL A 25 -3.67 7.88 2.08
CA VAL A 25 -4.28 6.62 2.52
C VAL A 25 -5.70 6.48 1.96
N THR A 26 -6.46 7.57 1.84
CA THR A 26 -7.79 7.55 1.24
C THR A 26 -7.72 7.20 -0.24
N ILE A 27 -6.80 7.80 -1.00
CA ILE A 27 -6.58 7.46 -2.41
C ILE A 27 -6.23 5.96 -2.55
N TRP A 28 -5.33 5.47 -1.69
CA TRP A 28 -4.97 4.06 -1.67
C TRP A 28 -6.15 3.16 -1.32
N ALA A 29 -6.96 3.52 -0.31
CA ALA A 29 -8.13 2.76 0.12
C ALA A 29 -9.19 2.65 -1.00
N ILE A 30 -9.40 3.73 -1.76
CA ILE A 30 -10.30 3.74 -2.93
C ILE A 30 -9.76 2.78 -4.01
N TRP A 31 -8.47 2.89 -4.34
CA TRP A 31 -7.83 1.99 -5.30
C TRP A 31 -7.91 0.52 -4.85
N PHE A 32 -7.67 0.26 -3.57
CA PHE A 32 -7.70 -1.07 -2.99
C PHE A 32 -9.11 -1.68 -3.02
N SER A 33 -10.12 -0.91 -2.60
CA SER A 33 -11.53 -1.32 -2.66
C SER A 33 -11.97 -1.65 -4.09
N ARG A 34 -11.60 -0.79 -5.05
CA ARG A 34 -11.83 -1.05 -6.48
C ARG A 34 -11.17 -2.35 -6.92
N ASN A 35 -9.94 -2.62 -6.51
CA ASN A 35 -9.23 -3.83 -6.90
C ASN A 35 -9.81 -5.10 -6.27
N LYS A 36 -10.22 -5.05 -5.00
CA LYS A 36 -10.98 -6.14 -4.37
C LYS A 36 -12.26 -6.45 -5.13
N PHE A 37 -12.98 -5.43 -5.58
CA PHE A 37 -14.18 -5.65 -6.38
C PHE A 37 -13.86 -6.28 -7.74
N VAL A 38 -12.87 -5.75 -8.46
CA VAL A 38 -12.54 -6.22 -9.81
C VAL A 38 -11.93 -7.62 -9.81
N HIS A 39 -11.04 -7.92 -8.88
CA HIS A 39 -10.25 -9.15 -8.88
C HIS A 39 -10.82 -10.24 -7.96
N GLU A 40 -11.48 -9.85 -6.86
CA GLU A 40 -12.01 -10.81 -5.88
C GLU A 40 -13.54 -10.83 -5.82
N ARG A 41 -14.25 -9.95 -6.58
CA ARG A 41 -15.70 -9.74 -6.49
C ARG A 41 -16.19 -9.37 -5.09
N LYS A 42 -15.30 -8.85 -4.24
CA LYS A 42 -15.63 -8.40 -2.88
C LYS A 42 -15.94 -6.91 -2.89
N VAL A 43 -17.14 -6.56 -2.43
CA VAL A 43 -17.53 -5.16 -2.19
C VAL A 43 -17.16 -4.82 -0.76
N GLN A 44 -16.42 -3.74 -0.56
CA GLN A 44 -16.16 -3.22 0.78
C GLN A 44 -17.23 -2.21 1.17
N SER A 45 -17.67 -2.27 2.43
CA SER A 45 -18.57 -1.26 2.99
C SER A 45 -17.82 0.07 3.22
N LEU A 46 -18.58 1.16 3.32
CA LEU A 46 -18.01 2.47 3.64
C LEU A 46 -17.35 2.45 5.02
N GLU A 47 -17.96 1.77 5.99
CA GLU A 47 -17.44 1.59 7.34
C GLU A 47 -16.10 0.85 7.33
N GLU A 48 -15.96 -0.21 6.52
CA GLU A 48 -14.69 -0.94 6.38
C GLU A 48 -13.58 -0.05 5.82
N ILE A 49 -13.89 0.75 4.78
CA ILE A 49 -12.93 1.67 4.17
C ILE A 49 -12.53 2.77 5.15
N VAL A 50 -13.48 3.37 5.86
CA VAL A 50 -13.21 4.42 6.86
C VAL A 50 -12.40 3.86 8.04
N THR A 51 -12.74 2.65 8.50
CA THR A 51 -11.99 1.97 9.57
C THR A 51 -10.56 1.72 9.14
N PHE A 52 -10.33 1.23 7.92
CA PHE A 52 -9.00 1.04 7.36
C PHE A 52 -8.18 2.34 7.33
N ILE A 53 -8.76 3.45 6.86
CA ILE A 53 -8.08 4.76 6.82
C ILE A 53 -7.68 5.21 8.23
N ARG A 54 -8.57 5.04 9.22
CA ARG A 54 -8.32 5.42 10.62
C ARG A 54 -7.24 4.55 11.27
N SER A 55 -7.31 3.22 11.10
CA SER A 55 -6.35 2.28 11.67
C SER A 55 -4.93 2.52 11.14
N PHE A 56 -4.78 2.86 9.86
CA PHE A 56 -3.48 3.22 9.29
C PHE A 56 -2.85 4.44 10.00
N GLY A 57 -3.67 5.43 10.38
CA GLY A 57 -3.20 6.59 11.13
C GLY A 57 -2.53 6.22 12.47
N LEU A 58 -3.09 5.23 13.16
CA LEU A 58 -2.60 4.71 14.44
C LEU A 58 -1.33 3.87 14.27
N GLU A 59 -1.33 2.93 13.31
CA GLU A 59 -0.17 2.06 13.02
C GLU A 59 1.04 2.86 12.53
N TYR A 60 0.81 3.92 11.75
CA TYR A 60 1.92 4.79 11.33
C TYR A 60 2.55 5.50 12.53
N HIS A 61 1.75 5.99 13.48
CA HIS A 61 2.28 6.69 14.64
C HIS A 61 3.14 5.78 15.52
N SER A 62 2.68 4.55 15.77
CA SER A 62 3.44 3.55 16.52
C SER A 62 4.69 3.08 15.76
N SER A 63 4.66 3.05 14.42
CA SER A 63 5.83 2.68 13.61
C SER A 63 6.90 3.77 13.58
N ASP A 64 6.52 5.05 13.54
CA ASP A 64 7.44 6.21 13.57
C ASP A 64 8.25 6.25 14.88
N GLU A 65 7.66 5.79 16.00
CA GLU A 65 8.36 5.65 17.28
C GLU A 65 9.38 4.51 17.28
N ASN A 66 9.05 3.38 16.62
CA ASN A 66 9.93 2.21 16.54
C ASN A 66 11.12 2.39 15.57
N LEU A 67 10.99 3.26 14.55
CA LEU A 67 12.08 3.57 13.61
C LEU A 67 13.22 4.39 14.24
N LYS A 68 13.02 4.97 15.43
CA LYS A 68 14.08 5.69 16.18
C LYS A 68 15.20 4.77 16.68
N TYR A 69 14.99 3.45 16.63
CA TYR A 69 16.03 2.45 16.88
C TYR A 69 16.27 1.66 15.60
N PRO A 70 17.11 2.15 14.67
CA PRO A 70 17.52 1.35 13.54
C PRO A 70 18.36 0.19 14.08
N GLN A 71 17.74 -0.98 14.29
CA GLN A 71 18.48 -2.23 14.22
C GLN A 71 19.18 -2.20 12.85
N SER A 72 20.50 -2.24 12.86
CA SER A 72 21.30 -2.35 11.64
C SER A 72 20.97 -3.68 10.96
N ARG A 73 19.87 -3.70 10.20
CA ARG A 73 19.58 -4.80 9.30
C ARG A 73 20.72 -4.77 8.29
N SER A 74 21.54 -5.81 8.29
CA SER A 74 22.52 -6.02 7.23
C SER A 74 21.75 -5.94 5.92
N MET A 75 22.05 -4.92 5.14
CA MET A 75 21.37 -4.69 3.87
C MET A 75 21.86 -5.79 2.93
N VAL A 76 21.10 -6.88 2.84
CA VAL A 76 21.42 -7.97 1.90
C VAL A 76 21.28 -7.39 0.50
N LYS A 77 22.42 -7.05 -0.10
CA LYS A 77 22.46 -6.52 -1.46
C LYS A 77 22.14 -7.65 -2.43
N TRP A 78 21.18 -7.41 -3.32
CA TRP A 78 20.83 -8.37 -4.35
C TRP A 78 22.06 -8.65 -5.24
N SER A 79 22.31 -9.93 -5.53
CA SER A 79 23.28 -10.39 -6.53
C SER A 79 22.57 -11.18 -7.62
N PRO A 80 23.03 -11.08 -8.88
CA PRO A 80 22.47 -11.85 -9.97
C PRO A 80 22.76 -13.36 -9.79
N PRO A 81 21.89 -14.24 -10.32
CA PRO A 81 22.16 -15.68 -10.31
C PRO A 81 23.40 -16.02 -11.15
N SER A 82 24.01 -17.15 -10.85
CA SER A 82 25.17 -17.65 -11.59
C SER A 82 24.81 -17.96 -13.05
N GLN A 83 25.83 -17.97 -13.91
CA GLN A 83 25.65 -18.28 -15.33
C GLN A 83 24.95 -19.64 -15.52
N GLY A 84 23.94 -19.68 -16.40
CA GLY A 84 23.09 -20.86 -16.62
C GLY A 84 21.82 -20.90 -15.78
N TRP A 85 21.64 -19.97 -14.83
CA TRP A 85 20.44 -19.89 -14.00
C TRP A 85 19.58 -18.67 -14.33
N LEU A 86 18.26 -18.89 -14.39
CA LEU A 86 17.24 -17.85 -14.52
C LEU A 86 16.48 -17.74 -13.20
N LYS A 87 16.53 -16.56 -12.57
CA LYS A 87 15.70 -16.26 -11.39
C LYS A 87 14.43 -15.54 -11.85
N ILE A 88 13.29 -16.20 -11.67
CA ILE A 88 11.97 -15.61 -11.92
C ILE A 88 11.36 -15.27 -10.55
N ASN A 89 11.20 -13.98 -10.26
CA ASN A 89 10.42 -13.56 -9.11
C ASN A 89 8.96 -13.49 -9.55
N ILE A 90 8.10 -14.27 -8.89
CA ILE A 90 6.66 -14.26 -9.12
C ILE A 90 6.03 -13.70 -7.86
N ASP A 91 5.63 -12.43 -7.88
CA ASP A 91 4.89 -11.78 -6.80
C ASP A 91 3.37 -12.01 -6.93
N ALA A 92 2.96 -13.01 -7.71
CA ALA A 92 1.56 -13.33 -7.93
C ALA A 92 0.96 -13.95 -6.66
N ALA A 93 -0.04 -13.28 -6.08
CA ALA A 93 -0.93 -13.90 -5.13
C ALA A 93 -1.76 -14.96 -5.87
N LEU A 94 -1.47 -16.25 -5.63
CA LEU A 94 -2.28 -17.34 -6.15
C LEU A 94 -3.62 -17.34 -5.40
N SER A 95 -4.72 -16.95 -6.04
CA SER A 95 -6.06 -17.21 -5.51
C SER A 95 -6.31 -18.72 -5.55
N ILE A 96 -6.04 -19.41 -4.45
CA ILE A 96 -6.41 -20.83 -4.25
C ILE A 96 -7.94 -20.92 -4.19
N TRP A 97 -8.56 -21.14 -5.35
CA TRP A 97 -9.92 -21.68 -5.49
C TRP A 97 -9.99 -22.81 -6.54
N PHE A 98 -8.84 -23.38 -6.93
CA PHE A 98 -8.77 -24.39 -8.00
C PHE A 98 -8.43 -25.82 -7.55
N ILE A 99 -8.52 -26.16 -6.27
CA ILE A 99 -8.43 -27.57 -5.86
C ILE A 99 -9.62 -27.91 -4.98
N ARG A 100 -10.65 -28.47 -5.61
CA ARG A 100 -11.68 -29.31 -4.97
C ARG A 100 -11.05 -30.67 -4.69
N TRP A 101 -11.38 -31.23 -3.54
CA TRP A 101 -11.73 -32.65 -3.40
C TRP A 101 -13.14 -32.69 -2.84
#